data_AF-A0AAV3X8B7-F1
#
_entry.id   AF-A0AAV3X8B7-F1
#
_cell.length_a   1.000
_cell.length_b   1.000
_cell.length_c   1.000
_cell.angle_alpha   90.00
_cell.angle_beta   90.00
_cell.angle_gamma   90.00
#
_symmetry.space_group_name_H-M   'P 1'
#
loop_
_entity.id
_entity.type
_entity.pdbx_description
1 polymer ?
#
loop_
_entity_poly.entity_id
_entity_poly.type
_entity_poly.pdbx_seq_one_letter_code
_entity_poly.pdbx_strand_id
1 'polypeptide(L)'
;MDAQLQYSEVDTKSEERLLESSEANAVALLPPATQSPAGYQWQRISQQIKDFLAQLPDYLGRFFQQNQRPITNIGLILAALVALRLIIGILDALNDIPLIGSTFELIGICYSVWFVYRYLLTADSRREIARQFEYLKQQVVG
;
A
#
# COMPACT_ATOMS: atom_id res chain seq x y z
N MET A 1 -61.89 7.97 84.24
CA MET A 1 -60.47 8.36 84.19
C MET A 1 -59.94 7.89 82.86
N ASP A 2 -60.00 8.80 81.90
CA ASP A 2 -59.45 8.73 80.56
C ASP A 2 -57.93 8.56 80.59
N ALA A 3 -57.43 7.79 79.63
CA ALA A 3 -56.06 7.91 79.14
C ALA A 3 -56.07 7.55 77.64
N GLN A 4 -56.38 8.56 76.82
CA GLN A 4 -56.01 8.59 75.41
C GLN A 4 -54.50 8.86 75.31
N LEU A 5 -53.74 7.96 74.68
CA LEU A 5 -52.42 8.27 74.10
C LEU A 5 -52.22 7.52 72.77
N GLN A 6 -52.74 8.17 71.73
CA GLN A 6 -52.15 8.46 70.42
C GLN A 6 -50.83 7.74 70.00
N TYR A 7 -50.95 6.93 68.95
CA TYR A 7 -50.06 6.73 67.78
C TYR A 7 -48.61 6.22 67.92
N SER A 8 -48.33 5.12 67.21
CA SER A 8 -47.59 5.19 65.94
C SER A 8 -47.87 3.93 65.12
N GLU A 9 -48.64 4.13 64.04
CA GLU A 9 -48.78 3.13 62.99
C GLU A 9 -47.43 3.08 62.26
N VAL A 10 -46.67 2.02 62.47
CA VAL A 10 -45.36 1.82 61.83
C VAL A 10 -45.64 1.59 60.35
N ASP A 11 -45.46 2.66 59.60
CA ASP A 11 -45.60 2.79 58.15
C ASP A 11 -44.77 1.72 57.44
N THR A 12 -45.42 0.57 57.19
CA THR A 12 -44.90 -0.53 56.37
C THR A 12 -44.73 -0.11 54.90
N LYS A 13 -45.19 1.10 54.56
CA LYS A 13 -45.15 1.67 53.21
C LYS A 13 -43.79 2.27 52.87
N SER A 14 -42.92 2.54 53.85
CA SER A 14 -41.64 3.21 53.64
C SER A 14 -40.56 2.29 53.05
N GLU A 15 -40.53 1.00 53.40
CA GLU A 15 -39.55 0.04 52.87
C GLU A 15 -39.83 -0.37 51.42
N GLU A 16 -41.10 -0.45 51.02
CA GLU A 16 -41.48 -0.71 49.62
C GLU A 16 -41.10 0.45 48.70
N ARG A 17 -41.11 1.70 49.19
CA ARG A 17 -40.77 2.89 48.40
C ARG A 17 -39.27 3.05 48.13
N LEU A 18 -38.40 2.45 48.93
CA LEU A 18 -36.95 2.53 48.73
C LEU A 18 -36.46 1.58 47.63
N LEU A 19 -37.17 0.47 47.40
CA LEU A 19 -36.89 -0.45 46.29
C LEU A 19 -37.48 0.07 44.97
N GLU A 20 -38.70 0.62 45.02
CA GLU A 20 -39.36 1.20 43.83
C GLU A 20 -38.65 2.46 43.30
N SER A 21 -38.09 3.30 44.19
CA SER A 21 -37.35 4.51 43.79
C SER A 21 -35.95 4.24 43.22
N SER A 22 -35.34 3.08 43.53
CA SER A 22 -34.04 2.67 43.00
C SER A 22 -34.17 2.08 41.59
N GLU A 23 -35.23 1.32 41.32
CA GLU A 23 -35.56 0.84 39.98
C GLU A 23 -36.09 1.97 39.08
N ALA A 24 -36.84 2.93 39.62
CA ALA A 24 -37.39 4.03 38.84
C ALA A 24 -36.35 5.07 38.37
N ASN A 25 -35.22 5.24 39.09
CA ASN A 25 -34.15 6.18 38.70
C ASN A 25 -32.98 5.52 37.96
N ALA A 26 -32.83 4.19 38.02
CA ALA A 26 -31.85 3.48 37.18
C ALA A 26 -32.27 3.45 35.69
N VAL A 27 -33.55 3.66 35.41
CA VAL A 27 -34.09 3.72 34.05
C VAL A 27 -33.98 5.13 33.45
N ALA A 28 -33.59 6.15 34.23
CA ALA A 28 -33.53 7.55 33.81
C ALA A 28 -32.11 8.06 33.44
N LEU A 29 -31.14 7.19 33.14
CA LEU A 29 -29.77 7.62 32.77
C LEU A 29 -29.31 7.31 31.36
N LEU A 30 -30.18 6.84 30.49
CA LEU A 30 -29.89 6.84 29.07
C LEU A 30 -30.97 7.65 28.39
N PRO A 31 -30.67 8.85 27.84
CA PRO A 31 -31.57 9.43 26.85
C PRO A 31 -31.87 8.30 25.86
N PRO A 32 -33.14 8.07 25.52
CA PRO A 32 -33.48 6.98 24.63
C PRO A 32 -32.61 7.16 23.38
N ALA A 33 -32.03 6.07 22.91
CA ALA A 33 -31.30 6.04 21.66
C ALA A 33 -32.28 6.21 20.47
N THR A 34 -33.14 7.23 20.51
CA THR A 34 -34.11 7.56 19.47
C THR A 34 -33.46 8.34 18.33
N GLN A 35 -32.17 8.58 18.37
CA GLN A 35 -31.40 9.01 17.21
C GLN A 35 -30.07 8.28 17.28
N SER A 36 -30.03 7.03 16.81
CA SER A 36 -28.75 6.48 16.37
C SER A 36 -28.36 7.28 15.12
N PRO A 37 -27.39 8.20 15.19
CA PRO A 37 -26.90 8.85 13.99
C PRO A 37 -26.21 7.82 13.08
N ALA A 38 -25.92 6.61 13.57
CA ALA A 38 -25.31 5.51 12.82
C ALA A 38 -26.02 5.17 11.50
N GLY A 39 -27.36 5.19 11.44
CA GLY A 39 -28.10 4.91 10.19
C GLY A 39 -27.97 6.03 9.16
N TYR A 40 -28.16 7.29 9.60
CA TYR A 40 -28.00 8.46 8.74
C TYR A 40 -26.53 8.74 8.37
N GLN A 41 -25.58 8.40 9.24
CA GLN A 41 -24.14 8.49 9.01
C GLN A 41 -23.68 7.42 8.02
N TRP A 42 -24.14 6.16 8.15
CA TRP A 42 -23.85 5.12 7.16
C TRP A 42 -24.39 5.46 5.78
N GLN A 43 -25.59 6.05 5.72
CA GLN A 43 -26.15 6.55 4.47
C GLN A 43 -25.22 7.59 3.84
N ARG A 44 -24.73 8.58 4.60
CA ARG A 44 -23.79 9.60 4.09
C ARG A 44 -22.45 9.03 3.69
N ILE A 45 -21.88 8.11 4.47
CA ILE A 45 -20.63 7.42 4.15
C ILE A 45 -20.79 6.61 2.87
N SER A 46 -21.91 5.90 2.70
CA SER A 46 -22.22 5.19 1.45
C SER A 46 -22.35 6.14 0.27
N GLN A 47 -23.03 7.28 0.41
CA GLN A 47 -23.15 8.23 -0.70
C GLN A 47 -21.80 8.86 -1.04
N GLN A 48 -21.01 9.23 -0.03
CA GLN A 48 -19.68 9.79 -0.23
C GLN A 48 -18.71 8.79 -0.88
N ILE A 49 -18.80 7.49 -0.53
CA ILE A 49 -18.04 6.43 -1.21
C ILE A 49 -18.51 6.28 -2.65
N LYS A 50 -19.82 6.34 -2.92
CA LYS A 50 -20.37 6.26 -4.28
C LYS A 50 -19.92 7.45 -5.13
N ASP A 51 -19.98 8.66 -4.58
CA ASP A 51 -19.54 9.88 -5.27
C ASP A 51 -18.04 9.86 -5.54
N PHE A 52 -17.23 9.43 -4.57
CA PHE A 52 -15.80 9.23 -4.74
C PHE A 52 -15.49 8.12 -5.77
N LEU A 53 -16.21 7.01 -5.74
CA LEU A 53 -16.04 5.88 -6.66
C LEU A 53 -16.49 6.23 -8.09
N ALA A 54 -17.54 7.04 -8.23
CA ALA A 54 -18.00 7.57 -9.51
C ALA A 54 -16.97 8.52 -10.14
N GLN A 55 -16.24 9.28 -9.31
CA GLN A 55 -15.18 10.18 -9.75
C GLN A 55 -13.81 9.50 -9.86
N LEU A 56 -13.66 8.29 -9.31
CA LEU A 56 -12.43 7.49 -9.36
C LEU A 56 -11.89 7.27 -10.78
N PRO A 57 -12.71 6.91 -11.80
CA PRO A 57 -12.21 6.85 -13.17
C PRO A 57 -11.64 8.19 -13.67
N ASP A 58 -12.28 9.32 -13.33
CA ASP A 58 -11.80 10.65 -13.73
C ASP A 58 -10.51 11.05 -12.99
N TYR A 59 -10.37 10.69 -11.71
CA TYR A 59 -9.16 10.93 -10.92
C TYR A 59 -8.00 10.05 -11.39
N LEU A 60 -8.23 8.76 -11.63
CA LEU A 60 -7.21 7.85 -12.18
C LEU A 60 -6.79 8.28 -13.59
N GLY A 61 -7.76 8.68 -14.42
CA GLY A 61 -7.49 9.19 -15.77
C GLY A 61 -6.62 10.43 -15.75
N ARG A 62 -6.97 11.44 -14.94
CA ARG A 62 -6.17 12.67 -14.80
C ARG A 62 -4.83 12.42 -14.13
N PHE A 63 -4.76 11.55 -13.13
CA PHE A 63 -3.50 11.20 -12.48
C PHE A 63 -2.54 10.52 -13.45
N PHE A 64 -3.01 9.52 -14.21
CA PHE A 64 -2.20 8.88 -15.24
C PHE A 64 -1.78 9.87 -16.31
N GLN A 65 -2.69 10.70 -16.83
CA GLN A 65 -2.38 11.70 -17.87
C GLN A 65 -1.43 12.81 -17.39
N GLN A 66 -1.60 13.33 -16.18
CA GLN A 66 -0.76 14.37 -15.60
C GLN A 66 0.62 13.85 -15.18
N ASN A 67 0.69 12.59 -14.73
CA ASN A 67 1.91 11.97 -14.18
C ASN A 67 2.52 10.92 -15.12
N GLN A 68 2.20 10.94 -16.42
CA GLN A 68 2.72 9.94 -17.38
C GLN A 68 4.24 9.79 -17.31
N ARG A 69 4.97 10.92 -17.23
CA ARG A 69 6.44 10.92 -17.19
C ARG A 69 7.01 10.23 -15.94
N PRO A 70 6.66 10.65 -14.71
CA PRO A 70 7.15 9.96 -13.51
C PRO A 70 6.60 8.54 -13.37
N ILE A 71 5.34 8.26 -13.75
CA ILE A 71 4.79 6.90 -13.72
C ILE A 71 5.56 5.98 -14.65
N THR A 72 5.89 6.44 -15.87
CA THR A 72 6.69 5.66 -16.81
C THR A 72 8.08 5.39 -16.28
N ASN A 73 8.75 6.39 -15.70
CA ASN A 73 10.08 6.20 -15.13
C ASN A 73 10.07 5.23 -13.94
N ILE A 74 9.11 5.38 -13.01
CA ILE A 74 8.95 4.46 -11.87
C ILE A 74 8.58 3.06 -12.37
N GLY A 75 7.68 2.98 -13.35
CA GLY A 75 7.30 1.72 -14.00
C GLY A 75 8.49 1.05 -14.67
N LEU A 76 9.37 1.81 -15.31
CA LEU A 76 10.59 1.30 -15.94
C LEU A 76 11.60 0.82 -14.89
N ILE A 77 11.78 1.56 -13.79
CA ILE A 77 12.63 1.13 -12.67
C ILE A 77 12.09 -0.17 -12.05
N LEU A 78 10.78 -0.25 -11.82
CA LEU A 78 10.13 -1.45 -11.31
C LEU A 78 10.27 -2.63 -12.29
N ALA A 79 10.03 -2.38 -13.58
CA ALA A 79 10.21 -3.39 -14.63
C ALA A 79 11.67 -3.86 -14.70
N ALA A 80 12.63 -2.94 -14.59
CA ALA A 80 14.06 -3.27 -14.54
C ALA A 80 14.39 -4.10 -13.30
N LEU A 81 13.81 -3.81 -12.14
CA LEU A 81 14.00 -4.59 -10.92
C LEU A 81 13.44 -6.01 -11.06
N VAL A 82 12.27 -6.16 -11.66
CA VAL A 82 11.65 -7.47 -11.95
C VAL A 82 12.49 -8.25 -12.96
N ALA A 83 12.93 -7.59 -14.04
CA ALA A 83 13.82 -8.19 -15.03
C ALA A 83 15.13 -8.64 -14.40
N LEU A 84 15.73 -7.82 -13.52
CA LEU A 84 16.93 -8.18 -12.78
C LEU A 84 16.70 -9.40 -11.91
N ARG A 85 15.57 -9.48 -11.19
CA ARG A 85 15.21 -10.66 -10.39
C ARG A 85 15.06 -11.91 -11.27
N LEU A 86 14.48 -11.76 -12.46
CA LEU A 86 14.34 -12.85 -13.40
C LEU A 86 15.71 -13.34 -13.90
N ILE A 87 16.60 -12.42 -14.27
CA ILE A 87 17.97 -12.74 -14.69
C ILE A 87 18.72 -13.47 -13.58
N ILE A 88 18.64 -12.99 -12.33
CA ILE A 88 19.25 -13.66 -11.17
C ILE A 88 18.69 -15.07 -11.02
N GLY A 89 17.36 -15.25 -11.07
CA GLY A 89 16.75 -16.57 -10.96
C GLY A 89 17.13 -17.53 -12.09
N ILE A 90 17.30 -17.01 -13.32
CA ILE A 90 17.84 -17.79 -14.44
C ILE A 90 19.29 -18.17 -14.17
N LEU A 91 20.10 -17.23 -13.69
CA LEU A 91 21.51 -17.46 -13.40
C LEU A 91 21.71 -18.51 -12.29
N ASP A 92 20.87 -18.48 -11.26
CA ASP A 92 20.83 -19.48 -10.19
C ASP A 92 20.50 -20.87 -10.78
N ALA A 93 19.45 -20.96 -11.61
CA ALA A 93 19.06 -22.20 -12.26
C ALA A 93 20.13 -22.74 -13.23
N LEU A 94 20.86 -21.85 -13.91
CA LEU A 94 21.99 -22.23 -14.76
C LEU A 94 23.17 -22.73 -13.91
N ASN A 95 23.41 -22.15 -12.73
CA ASN A 95 24.47 -22.59 -11.82
C ASN A 95 24.18 -23.95 -11.18
N ASP A 96 22.91 -24.33 -11.05
CA ASP A 96 22.49 -25.68 -10.64
C ASP A 96 22.84 -26.75 -11.69
N ILE A 97 23.06 -26.35 -12.95
CA ILE A 97 23.52 -27.24 -14.00
C ILE A 97 25.06 -27.31 -13.94
N PRO A 98 25.65 -28.47 -13.59
CA PRO A 98 27.09 -28.60 -13.60
C PRO A 98 27.62 -28.31 -15.01
N LEU A 99 28.76 -27.61 -15.11
CA LEU A 99 29.46 -27.18 -16.33
C LEU A 99 29.01 -25.85 -16.98
N ILE A 100 27.81 -25.31 -16.70
CA ILE A 100 27.38 -24.04 -17.34
C ILE A 100 28.25 -22.86 -16.86
N GLY A 101 28.49 -22.74 -15.55
CA GLY A 101 29.35 -21.67 -15.01
C GLY A 101 30.74 -21.68 -15.66
N SER A 102 31.40 -22.85 -15.70
CA SER A 102 32.73 -23.00 -16.28
C SER A 102 32.78 -22.76 -17.80
N THR A 103 31.73 -23.12 -18.54
CA THR A 103 31.67 -22.86 -19.98
C THR A 103 31.43 -21.38 -20.28
N PHE A 104 30.54 -20.72 -19.55
CA PHE A 104 30.34 -19.26 -19.66
C PHE A 104 31.60 -18.47 -19.29
N GLU A 105 32.32 -18.91 -18.25
CA GLU A 105 33.61 -18.31 -17.87
C GLU A 105 34.65 -18.46 -18.99
N LEU A 106 34.80 -19.67 -19.55
CA LEU A 106 35.74 -19.90 -20.66
C LEU A 106 35.36 -19.07 -21.89
N ILE A 107 34.08 -19.07 -22.26
CA ILE A 107 33.56 -18.26 -23.38
C ILE A 107 33.83 -16.78 -23.10
N GLY A 108 33.55 -16.30 -21.90
CA GLY A 108 33.78 -14.92 -21.49
C GLY A 108 35.25 -14.52 -21.59
N ILE A 109 36.18 -15.39 -21.16
CA ILE A 109 37.62 -15.16 -21.29
C ILE A 109 38.03 -15.15 -22.77
N CYS A 110 37.61 -16.14 -23.56
CA CYS A 110 37.92 -16.20 -24.98
C CYS A 110 37.45 -14.95 -25.74
N TYR A 111 36.21 -14.54 -25.51
CA TYR A 111 35.65 -13.32 -26.10
C TYR A 111 36.36 -12.06 -25.60
N SER A 112 36.67 -11.97 -24.30
CA SER A 112 37.37 -10.82 -23.73
C SER A 112 38.77 -10.66 -24.33
N VAL A 113 39.54 -11.75 -24.42
CA VAL A 113 40.87 -11.76 -25.02
C VAL A 113 40.80 -11.38 -26.50
N TRP A 114 39.87 -11.96 -27.25
CA TRP A 114 39.66 -11.62 -28.67
C TRP A 114 39.25 -10.16 -28.85
N PHE A 115 38.34 -9.66 -28.01
CA PHE A 115 37.85 -8.28 -28.05
C PHE A 115 38.98 -7.29 -27.76
N VAL A 116 39.74 -7.52 -26.69
CA VAL A 116 40.88 -6.66 -26.33
C VAL A 116 41.91 -6.65 -27.46
N TYR A 117 42.28 -7.81 -27.99
CA TYR A 117 43.22 -7.91 -29.10
C TYR A 117 42.72 -7.18 -30.36
N ARG A 118 41.48 -7.43 -30.78
CA ARG A 118 40.94 -6.96 -32.05
C ARG A 118 40.53 -5.49 -32.04
N TYR A 119 40.01 -5.00 -30.91
CA TYR A 119 39.36 -3.69 -30.82
C TYR A 119 40.15 -2.70 -29.98
N LEU A 120 40.80 -3.16 -28.91
CA LEU A 120 41.65 -2.29 -28.10
C LEU A 120 43.04 -2.21 -28.73
N LEU A 121 43.76 -3.29 -29.03
CA LEU A 121 45.18 -3.15 -29.46
C LEU A 121 45.34 -2.50 -30.84
N THR A 122 44.39 -2.69 -31.75
CA THR A 122 44.43 -2.10 -33.11
C THR A 122 44.03 -0.63 -33.11
N ALA A 123 44.95 0.26 -33.50
CA ALA A 123 44.74 1.72 -33.51
C ALA A 123 43.53 2.17 -34.34
N ASP A 124 43.28 1.53 -35.48
CA ASP A 124 42.12 1.85 -36.33
C ASP A 124 40.79 1.51 -35.65
N SER A 125 40.75 0.42 -34.88
CA SER A 125 39.54 0.00 -34.18
C SER A 125 39.25 0.86 -32.94
N ARG A 126 40.29 1.38 -32.28
CA ARG A 126 40.12 2.38 -31.20
C ARG A 126 39.40 3.64 -31.68
N ARG A 127 39.79 4.17 -32.84
CA ARG A 127 39.20 5.39 -33.42
C ARG A 127 37.75 5.18 -33.84
N GLU A 128 37.44 3.98 -34.32
CA GLU A 128 36.09 3.61 -34.71
C GLU A 128 35.14 3.52 -33.50
N ILE A 129 35.56 2.85 -32.44
CA ILE A 129 34.77 2.74 -31.20
C ILE A 129 34.55 4.11 -30.56
N ALA A 130 35.57 4.97 -30.52
CA ALA A 130 35.44 6.31 -29.97
C ALA A 130 34.40 7.15 -30.74
N ARG A 131 34.38 7.06 -32.07
CA ARG A 131 33.38 7.76 -32.90
C ARG A 131 31.97 7.19 -32.69
N GLN A 132 31.82 5.88 -32.64
CA GLN A 132 30.53 5.24 -32.39
C GLN A 132 29.99 5.56 -30.99
N PHE A 133 30.86 5.61 -29.98
CA PHE A 133 30.49 5.97 -28.62
C PHE A 133 30.00 7.41 -28.52
N GLU A 134 30.70 8.38 -29.15
CA GLU A 134 30.26 9.77 -29.15
C GLU A 134 28.91 9.94 -29.89
N TYR A 135 28.70 9.19 -30.97
CA TYR A 135 27.43 9.16 -31.68
C TYR A 135 26.28 8.60 -30.83
N LEU A 136 26.50 7.49 -30.12
CA LEU A 136 25.50 6.92 -29.21
C LEU A 136 25.20 7.87 -28.05
N LYS A 137 26.22 8.50 -27.48
CA LYS A 137 26.06 9.47 -26.41
C LYS A 137 25.22 10.67 -26.86
N GLN A 138 25.48 11.22 -28.05
CA GLN A 138 24.66 12.29 -28.63
C GLN A 138 23.21 11.85 -28.86
N GLN A 139 22.98 10.59 -29.27
CA GLN A 139 21.60 10.08 -29.43
C GLN A 139 20.83 9.92 -28.12
N VAL A 140 21.50 9.48 -27.06
CA VAL A 140 20.85 9.17 -25.77
C VAL A 140 20.77 10.39 -24.86
N VAL A 141 21.78 11.27 -24.90
CA VAL A 141 21.92 12.40 -23.97
C VAL A 141 21.61 13.75 -24.63
N GLY A 142 21.78 13.87 -25.96
CA GLY A 142 21.76 15.15 -26.67
C GLY A 142 23.13 15.83 -26.64
#